data_AF-A0A1M5GPS7-F1
#
_entry.id   AF-A0A1M5GPS7-F1
#
_cell.length_a   1.000
_cell.length_b   1.000
_cell.length_c   1.000
_cell.angle_alpha   90.00
_cell.angle_beta   90.00
_cell.angle_gamma   90.00
#
_symmetry.space_group_name_H-M   'P 1'
#
loop_
_entity.id
_entity.type
_entity.pdbx_description
1 polymer ?
#
loop_
_entity_poly.entity_id
_entity_poly.type
_entity_poly.pdbx_seq_one_letter_code
_entity_poly.pdbx_strand_id
1 'polypeptide(L)' 'MESLLLIGGLGLQEILLIALIILLFFGGKKIPELMKGLGKGVKSFKDGLNEVEKDNKPSGQSETSLDKETEEK' A
#
# COMPACT_ATOMS: atom_id res chain seq x y z
N MET A 1 -2.89 38.41 -3.88
CA MET A 1 -3.32 37.74 -2.63
C MET A 1 -3.41 36.21 -2.78
N GLU A 2 -3.02 35.61 -3.92
CA GLU A 2 -2.97 34.15 -4.10
C GLU A 2 -1.58 33.54 -3.80
N SER A 3 -0.54 34.38 -3.76
CA SER A 3 0.87 33.94 -3.71
C SER A 3 1.32 33.40 -2.35
N LEU A 4 0.50 33.53 -1.30
CA LEU A 4 0.85 33.15 0.08
C LEU A 4 0.47 31.71 0.43
N LEU A 5 -0.44 31.09 -0.34
CA LEU A 5 -0.83 29.68 -0.17
C LEU A 5 0.33 28.73 -0.54
N LEU A 6 1.19 29.14 -1.47
CA LEU A 6 2.27 28.32 -2.03
C LEU A 6 3.42 28.04 -1.04
N ILE A 7 3.61 28.87 0.00
CA ILE A 7 4.79 28.81 0.88
C ILE A 7 4.45 28.22 2.27
N GLY A 8 3.17 28.18 2.66
CA GLY A 8 2.73 27.73 3.99
C GLY A 8 2.44 26.23 4.13
N GLY A 9 2.41 25.49 3.03
CA GLY A 9 2.08 24.08 2.98
C GLY A 9 1.35 23.78 1.69
N LEU A 10 1.74 22.69 1.02
CA LEU A 10 1.05 22.21 -0.17
C LEU A 10 -0.39 21.89 0.24
N GLY A 11 -1.32 22.79 -0.07
CA GLY A 11 -2.74 22.59 0.18
C GLY A 11 -3.26 21.41 -0.63
N LEU A 12 -4.43 20.89 -0.23
CA LEU A 12 -5.10 19.84 -1.00
C LEU A 12 -5.32 20.26 -2.46
N GLN A 13 -5.53 21.55 -2.72
CA GLN A 13 -5.76 22.10 -4.05
C GLN A 13 -4.52 22.02 -4.94
N GLU A 14 -3.34 22.38 -4.43
CA GLU A 14 -2.07 22.25 -5.15
C GLU A 14 -1.73 20.79 -5.42
N ILE A 15 -1.91 19.92 -4.42
CA ILE A 15 -1.67 18.47 -4.59
C ILE A 15 -2.59 17.90 -5.68
N LEU A 16 -3.87 18.29 -5.70
CA LEU A 16 -4.81 17.85 -6.73
C LEU A 16 -4.40 18.34 -8.12
N LEU A 17 -3.92 19.59 -8.24
CA LEU A 17 -3.44 20.16 -9.50
C LEU A 17 -2.19 19.43 -10.02
N ILE A 18 -1.22 19.16 -9.14
CA ILE A 18 -0.01 18.38 -9.49
C ILE A 18 -0.40 16.96 -9.89
N ALA A 19 -1.29 16.31 -9.13
CA ALA A 19 -1.78 14.97 -9.45
C ALA A 19 -2.47 14.94 -10.81
N LEU A 20 -3.27 15.96 -11.15
CA LEU A 20 -3.94 16.07 -12.44
C LEU A 20 -2.94 16.21 -13.59
N ILE A 21 -1.89 17.01 -13.43
CA ILE A 21 -0.81 17.15 -14.43
C ILE A 21 -0.13 15.79 -14.63
N ILE A 22 0.32 15.13 -13.56
CA ILE A 22 0.94 13.80 -13.64
C ILE A 22 -0.01 12.80 -14.30
N LEU A 23 -1.30 12.85 -13.98
CA LEU A 23 -2.32 11.98 -14.57
C LEU A 23 -2.46 12.22 -16.09
N LEU A 24 -2.29 13.45 -16.56
CA LEU A 24 -2.36 13.80 -17.97
C LEU A 24 -1.14 13.30 -18.74
N PHE A 25 0.05 13.40 -18.15
CA PHE A 25 1.30 12.93 -18.78
C PHE A 25 1.46 11.41 -18.74
N PHE A 26 1.17 10.77 -17.61
CA PHE A 26 1.35 9.33 -17.42
C PHE A 26 0.08 8.52 -17.73
N GLY A 27 -1.08 9.18 -17.79
CA GLY A 27 -2.39 8.54 -17.93
C GLY A 27 -2.89 7.91 -16.63
N GLY A 28 -4.22 7.84 -16.46
CA GLY A 28 -4.85 7.21 -15.28
C GLY A 28 -4.64 5.72 -15.10
N LYS A 29 -4.09 5.04 -16.11
CA LYS A 29 -3.81 3.60 -16.07
C LYS A 29 -2.46 3.27 -15.44
N LYS A 30 -1.46 4.16 -15.51
CA LYS A 30 -0.10 3.86 -15.06
C LYS A 30 0.10 3.99 -13.56
N ILE A 31 -0.61 4.90 -12.89
CA ILE A 31 -0.55 5.03 -11.42
C ILE A 31 -1.02 3.72 -10.72
N PRO A 32 -2.20 3.13 -11.05
CA PRO A 32 -2.63 1.87 -10.46
C PRO A 32 -1.75 0.67 -10.83
N GLU A 33 -1.21 0.65 -12.05
CA GLU A 33 -0.30 -0.41 -12.51
C GLU A 33 1.01 -0.42 -11.71
N LEU A 34 1.61 0.77 -11.49
CA LEU A 34 2.79 0.94 -10.65
C LEU A 34 2.50 0.61 -9.19
N MET A 35 1.37 1.06 -8.64
CA MET A 35 0.96 0.73 -7.27
C MET A 35 0.76 -0.78 -7.08
N LYS A 36 0.16 -1.48 -8.04
CA LYS A 36 0.02 -2.94 -8.01
C LYS A 36 1.38 -3.64 -8.05
N GLY A 37 2.33 -3.16 -8.85
CA GLY A 37 3.70 -3.67 -8.90
C GLY A 37 4.44 -3.48 -7.58
N LEU A 38 4.45 -2.25 -7.06
CA LEU A 38 5.03 -1.91 -5.75
C LEU A 38 4.39 -2.70 -4.61
N GLY A 39 3.06 -2.79 -4.58
CA GLY A 39 2.33 -3.52 -3.54
C GLY A 39 2.68 -5.01 -3.51
N LYS A 40 2.81 -5.65 -4.68
CA LYS A 40 3.30 -7.03 -4.77
C LYS A 40 4.75 -7.16 -4.29
N GLY A 41 5.63 -6.24 -4.70
CA GLY A 41 7.03 -6.24 -4.26
C GLY A 41 7.18 -6.08 -2.74
N VAL A 42 6.48 -5.11 -2.15
CA VAL A 42 6.46 -4.89 -0.69
C VAL A 42 5.86 -6.09 0.03
N LYS A 43 4.80 -6.71 -0.50
CA LYS A 43 4.22 -7.93 0.07
C LYS A 43 5.22 -9.09 0.07
N SER A 44 5.82 -9.40 -1.08
CA SER A 44 6.82 -10.46 -1.18
C SER A 44 8.06 -10.19 -0.33
N PHE A 45 8.48 -8.94 -0.22
CA PHE A 45 9.59 -8.55 0.65
C PHE A 45 9.24 -8.78 2.13
N LYS A 46 8.03 -8.42 2.55
CA LYS A 46 7.57 -8.67 3.92
C LYS A 46 7.37 -10.16 4.21
N ASP A 47 6.82 -10.91 3.26
CA ASP A 47 6.64 -12.36 3.38
C ASP A 47 8.00 -13.07 3.56
N GLY A 48 9.01 -12.70 2.76
CA GLY A 48 10.37 -13.24 2.89
C GLY A 48 11.08 -12.84 4.20
N LEU A 49 10.87 -11.61 4.69
CA LEU A 49 11.36 -11.20 6.01
C LEU A 49 10.75 -12.04 7.14
N ASN A 50 9.43 -12.26 7.10
CA ASN A 50 8.74 -13.07 8.11
C ASN A 50 9.20 -14.54 8.09
N GLU A 51 9.52 -15.08 6.91
CA GLU A 51 10.05 -16.44 6.77
C GLU A 51 11.45 -16.57 7.39
N VAL A 52 12.32 -15.58 7.15
CA VAL A 52 13.66 -15.51 7.78
C VAL A 52 13.56 -15.34 9.30
N GLU A 53 12.62 -14.51 9.79
CA GLU A 53 12.38 -14.35 11.23
C GLU A 53 11.79 -15.62 11.89
N LYS A 54 10.99 -16.38 11.14
CA LYS A 54 10.44 -17.68 11.59
C LYS A 54 11.49 -18.78 11.62
N ASP A 55 12.42 -18.82 10.67
CA ASP A 55 13.53 -19.79 10.68
C ASP A 55 14.53 -19.55 11.84
N ASN A 56 14.52 -18.36 12.44
CA ASN A 56 15.30 -18.04 13.65
C ASN A 56 14.55 -18.26 14.98
N LYS A 57 13.31 -18.78 14.95
CA LYS A 57 12.54 -19.18 16.14
C LYS A 57 12.06 -20.63 16.01
N PRO A 58 12.26 -21.51 17.02
CA PRO A 58 11.72 -22.84 16.96
C PRO A 58 10.18 -22.76 17.00
N SER A 59 9.55 -23.13 15.88
CA SER A 59 8.17 -23.59 15.72
C SER A 59 7.12 -23.04 16.69
N GLY A 60 6.26 -22.14 16.19
CA GLY A 60 5.01 -21.81 16.89
C GLY A 60 4.13 -20.84 16.14
N GLN A 61 3.08 -21.38 15.50
CA GLN A 61 1.81 -20.72 15.15
C GLN A 61 1.81 -19.79 13.93
N SER A 62 1.10 -20.21 12.87
CA SER A 62 -0.26 -19.74 12.60
C SER A 62 -0.70 -20.29 11.24
N GLU A 63 -1.26 -21.49 11.27
CA GLU A 63 -2.38 -21.79 10.41
C GLU A 63 -3.55 -20.97 10.95
N THR A 64 -4.11 -20.08 10.14
CA THR A 64 -5.48 -19.61 10.31
C THR A 64 -6.19 -19.93 9.00
N SER A 65 -6.45 -21.21 8.83
CA SER A 65 -7.56 -21.69 8.00
C SER A 65 -8.84 -21.36 8.77
N LEU A 66 -9.71 -20.61 8.12
CA LEU A 66 -11.07 -20.37 8.59
C LEU A 66 -11.86 -21.69 8.45
N ASP A 67 -11.97 -22.44 9.54
CA ASP A 67 -13.04 -23.40 9.71
C ASP A 67 -14.10 -22.76 10.62
N LYS A 68 -15.17 -22.25 9.99
CA LYS A 68 -16.44 -22.01 10.68
C LYS A 68 -17.48 -22.91 10.04
N GLU A 69 -17.58 -24.14 10.55
CA GLU A 69 -18.82 -24.89 10.51
C GLU A 69 -19.07 -25.55 11.88
N THR A 70 -20.27 -25.24 12.42
CA THR A 70 -21.13 -26.08 13.26
C THR A 70 -20.77 -26.34 14.74
N GLU A 71 -21.59 -25.77 15.63
CA GLU A 71 -22.41 -26.47 16.65
C GLU A 71 -23.26 -25.38 17.37
N GLU A 72 -24.57 -25.35 17.19
CA GLU A 72 -25.59 -26.07 17.99
C GLU A 72 -25.47 -25.80 19.50
N LYS A 73 -26.40 -24.98 20.01
CA LYS A 73 -27.02 -25.11 21.33
C LYS A 73 -28.42 -24.53 21.31
#